data_AF-A0A9W8X7M2-F1
#
_entry.id   AF-A0A9W8X7M2-F1
#
_cell.length_a   1.000
_cell.length_b   1.000
_cell.length_c   1.000
_cell.angle_alpha   90.00
_cell.angle_beta   90.00
_cell.angle_gamma   90.00
#
_symmetry.space_group_name_H-M   'P 1'
#
loop_
_entity.id
_entity.type
_entity.pdbx_description
1 polymer ?
#
loop_
_entity_poly.entity_id
_entity_poly.type
_entity_poly.pdbx_seq_one_letter_code
_entity_poly.pdbx_strand_id
1 'polypeptide(L)'
;MGLPNSAALGLLFDEWIPLMYLPDKSEWPFTERIFQPNQIVLLTDGLCASTCALFVEMMTQAGVKTVVAGGRPEKGPMQTASGTRGARSYDTYSLDSDMSFARSIDDTVDVNLNATVPEVRDSAIYINYAAFNLRDQIGKSDTTPLQFKYEAADCRIYYTVANIYNMTRLWHDVSAAAFVDSSLCVDGSTGYSQANNTNPIAPPKPDTRPAVLSLNTTAVEQVKWDDDNSDSLFAGKSSTGTRNNSPLPGLRKGHWWRRVF
;
A
#
# COMPACT_ATOMS: atom_id res chain seq x y z
N MET A 1 19.97 24.58 -34.27
CA MET A 1 18.99 23.55 -34.68
C MET A 1 18.73 22.67 -33.47
N GLY A 2 17.65 22.96 -32.73
CA GLY A 2 17.27 22.15 -31.57
C GLY A 2 16.51 20.93 -32.07
N LEU A 3 16.98 19.74 -31.71
CA LEU A 3 16.19 18.53 -31.86
C LEU A 3 14.95 18.68 -30.97
N PRO A 4 13.73 18.39 -31.47
CA PRO A 4 12.55 18.41 -30.63
C PRO A 4 12.70 17.37 -29.51
N ASN A 5 12.32 17.73 -28.28
CA ASN A 5 12.45 16.91 -27.06
C ASN A 5 11.90 15.48 -27.20
N SER A 6 11.00 15.25 -28.16
CA SER A 6 10.46 13.92 -28.51
C SER A 6 11.52 12.96 -29.06
N ALA A 7 12.52 13.45 -29.80
CA ALA A 7 13.59 12.60 -30.34
C ALA A 7 14.57 12.12 -29.25
N ALA A 8 14.78 12.91 -28.20
CA ALA A 8 15.65 12.55 -27.08
C ALA A 8 15.01 11.51 -26.15
N LEU A 9 13.68 11.53 -26.02
CA LEU A 9 12.93 10.55 -25.21
C LEU A 9 12.89 9.16 -25.87
N GLY A 10 12.80 9.09 -27.21
CA GLY A 10 12.74 7.81 -27.94
C GLY A 10 14.03 6.99 -27.89
N LEU A 11 15.19 7.63 -27.65
CA LEU A 11 16.49 6.95 -27.55
C LEU A 11 16.80 6.44 -26.13
N LEU A 12 16.05 6.88 -25.11
CA LEU A 12 16.30 6.56 -23.71
C LEU A 12 15.46 5.37 -23.19
N PHE A 13 14.41 5.00 -23.92
CA PHE A 13 13.52 3.88 -23.62
C PHE A 13 13.17 3.18 -24.94
N ASP A 14 13.91 2.13 -25.34
CA ASP A 14 13.70 1.27 -26.54
C ASP A 14 12.29 1.36 -27.18
N GLU A 15 12.02 2.41 -27.96
CA GLU A 15 10.70 2.74 -28.55
C GLU A 15 9.48 2.75 -27.61
N TRP A 16 9.66 2.61 -26.30
CA TRP A 16 8.60 2.73 -25.30
C TRP A 16 8.38 4.20 -24.96
N ILE A 17 7.57 4.89 -25.76
CA ILE A 17 7.11 6.24 -25.43
C ILE A 17 6.12 6.11 -24.27
N PRO A 18 6.40 6.69 -23.08
CA PRO A 18 5.49 6.66 -21.95
C PRO A 18 4.36 7.69 -22.18
N LEU A 19 3.55 7.50 -23.22
CA LEU A 19 2.50 8.41 -23.70
C LEU A 19 1.55 8.84 -22.56
N MET A 20 1.30 7.96 -21.59
CA MET A 20 0.40 8.19 -20.45
C MET A 20 0.91 9.23 -19.43
N TYR A 21 2.18 9.65 -19.52
CA TYR A 21 2.76 10.68 -18.65
C TYR A 21 2.85 12.04 -19.34
N LEU A 22 2.52 12.12 -20.63
CA LEU A 22 2.53 13.36 -21.37
C LEU A 22 1.23 14.16 -21.11
N PRO A 23 1.32 15.49 -20.98
CA PRO A 23 0.15 16.34 -20.78
C PRO A 23 -0.78 16.36 -22.00
N ASP A 24 -0.26 16.04 -23.19
CA ASP A 24 -1.04 15.88 -24.41
C ASP A 24 -1.64 14.45 -24.47
N LYS A 25 -2.97 14.40 -24.38
CA LYS A 25 -3.75 13.15 -24.35
C LYS A 25 -4.23 12.70 -25.73
N SER A 26 -3.97 13.48 -26.78
CA SER A 26 -4.49 13.22 -28.12
C SER A 26 -3.97 11.93 -28.74
N GLU A 27 -2.77 11.48 -28.33
CA GLU A 27 -2.14 10.24 -28.80
C GLU A 27 -2.37 9.04 -27.86
N TRP A 28 -3.24 9.16 -26.83
CA TRP A 28 -3.47 8.05 -25.92
C TRP A 28 -4.28 6.94 -26.61
N PRO A 29 -3.82 5.68 -26.58
CA PRO A 29 -4.51 4.57 -27.22
C PRO A 29 -5.86 4.22 -26.57
N PHE A 30 -6.16 4.83 -25.41
CA PHE A 30 -7.44 4.73 -24.70
C PHE A 30 -7.86 6.14 -24.27
N THR A 31 -8.95 6.63 -24.85
CA THR A 31 -9.55 7.93 -24.52
C THR A 31 -10.69 7.82 -23.51
N GLU A 32 -11.20 6.59 -23.30
CA GLU A 32 -12.32 6.32 -22.41
C GLU A 32 -11.83 5.63 -21.12
N ARG A 33 -12.26 6.17 -19.98
CA ARG A 33 -12.02 5.57 -18.66
C ARG A 33 -12.98 4.39 -18.47
N ILE A 34 -12.45 3.17 -18.45
CA ILE A 34 -13.25 1.94 -18.30
C ILE A 34 -13.91 1.84 -16.91
N PHE A 35 -13.20 2.24 -15.85
CA PHE A 35 -13.70 2.18 -14.47
C PHE A 35 -13.65 3.54 -13.80
N GLN A 36 -14.76 3.96 -13.20
CA GLN A 36 -14.76 5.15 -12.35
C GLN A 36 -14.03 4.84 -11.02
N PRO A 37 -13.43 5.84 -10.36
CA PRO A 37 -12.71 5.63 -9.10
C PRO A 37 -13.53 4.93 -8.02
N ASN A 38 -14.84 5.21 -7.96
CA ASN A 38 -15.78 4.57 -7.02
C ASN A 38 -16.12 3.10 -7.36
N GLN A 39 -15.64 2.58 -8.49
CA GLN A 39 -15.76 1.17 -8.90
C GLN A 39 -14.47 0.38 -8.65
N ILE A 40 -13.43 1.05 -8.14
CA ILE A 40 -12.13 0.46 -7.86
C ILE A 40 -11.93 0.43 -6.34
N VAL A 41 -11.36 -0.67 -5.83
CA VAL A 41 -10.90 -0.78 -4.46
C VAL A 41 -9.44 -1.20 -4.46
N LEU A 42 -8.63 -0.53 -3.64
CA LEU A 42 -7.23 -0.87 -3.43
C LEU A 42 -7.09 -1.62 -2.11
N LEU A 43 -6.66 -2.88 -2.20
CA LEU A 43 -6.33 -3.72 -1.05
C LEU A 43 -4.84 -3.60 -0.73
N THR A 44 -4.51 -3.41 0.54
CA THR A 44 -3.13 -3.38 1.06
C THR A 44 -3.06 -4.02 2.44
N ASP A 45 -1.88 -4.39 2.90
CA ASP A 45 -1.58 -4.84 4.27
C ASP A 45 -0.82 -3.77 5.08
N GLY A 46 -0.66 -2.57 4.50
CA GLY A 46 0.09 -1.46 5.08
C GLY A 46 1.60 -1.56 4.90
N LEU A 47 2.17 -2.71 4.50
CA LEU A 47 3.63 -2.91 4.40
C LEU A 47 4.26 -2.27 3.17
N CYS A 48 3.42 -1.74 2.27
CA CYS A 48 3.86 -1.11 1.05
C CYS A 48 4.94 -0.02 1.30
N ALA A 49 6.08 -0.21 0.62
CA ALA A 49 7.23 0.67 0.59
C ALA A 49 7.71 0.82 -0.86
N SER A 50 8.43 1.90 -1.17
CA SER A 50 8.90 2.21 -2.53
C SER A 50 7.74 2.58 -3.47
N THR A 51 7.86 2.27 -4.76
CA THR A 51 6.95 2.71 -5.83
C THR A 51 5.48 2.38 -5.58
N CYS A 52 5.18 1.30 -4.85
CA CYS A 52 3.78 0.98 -4.52
C CYS A 52 3.13 2.08 -3.68
N ALA A 53 3.88 2.80 -2.84
CA ALA A 53 3.32 3.85 -2.00
C ALA A 53 2.91 5.07 -2.84
N LEU A 54 3.68 5.34 -3.90
CA LEU A 54 3.30 6.34 -4.91
C LEU A 54 2.02 5.93 -5.63
N PHE A 55 1.91 4.64 -6.00
CA PHE A 55 0.71 4.13 -6.65
C PHE A 55 -0.52 4.24 -5.76
N VAL A 56 -0.40 3.86 -4.48
CA VAL A 56 -1.45 4.05 -3.47
C VAL A 56 -1.89 5.51 -3.44
N GLU A 57 -0.94 6.44 -3.36
CA GLU A 57 -1.24 7.88 -3.28
C GLU A 57 -1.88 8.44 -4.56
N MET A 58 -1.43 8.00 -5.74
CA MET A 58 -2.06 8.42 -7.00
C MET A 58 -3.51 7.90 -7.10
N MET A 59 -3.77 6.68 -6.64
CA MET A 59 -5.10 6.09 -6.66
C MET A 59 -6.03 6.77 -5.64
N THR A 60 -5.55 7.05 -4.42
CA THR A 60 -6.32 7.80 -3.41
C THR A 60 -6.64 9.21 -3.88
N GLN A 61 -5.68 9.93 -4.49
CA GLN A 61 -5.95 11.25 -5.09
C GLN A 61 -6.98 11.22 -6.22
N ALA A 62 -7.07 10.09 -6.95
CA ALA A 62 -8.10 9.89 -7.95
C ALA A 62 -9.48 9.56 -7.35
N GLY A 63 -9.59 9.36 -6.04
CA GLY A 63 -10.83 9.03 -5.32
C GLY A 63 -11.11 7.52 -5.19
N VAL A 64 -10.08 6.68 -5.36
CA VAL A 64 -10.20 5.23 -5.19
C VAL A 64 -10.30 4.89 -3.71
N LYS A 65 -11.21 3.98 -3.35
CA LYS A 65 -11.36 3.51 -1.97
C LYS A 65 -10.23 2.57 -1.59
N THR A 66 -9.79 2.65 -0.34
CA THR A 66 -8.71 1.82 0.20
C THR A 66 -9.21 0.94 1.34
N VAL A 67 -8.87 -0.35 1.26
CA VAL A 67 -9.09 -1.33 2.32
C VAL A 67 -7.74 -1.87 2.77
N VAL A 68 -7.47 -1.82 4.06
CA VAL A 68 -6.27 -2.40 4.65
C VAL A 68 -6.58 -3.63 5.48
N ALA A 69 -5.84 -4.71 5.27
CA ALA A 69 -5.99 -5.97 6.01
C ALA A 69 -4.90 -6.12 7.09
N GLY A 70 -5.31 -6.59 8.27
CA GLY A 70 -4.37 -6.96 9.34
C GLY A 70 -4.15 -5.86 10.37
N GLY A 71 -2.89 -5.65 10.75
CA GLY A 71 -2.47 -4.76 11.85
C GLY A 71 -2.60 -5.42 13.23
N ARG A 72 -2.41 -4.63 14.29
CA ARG A 72 -2.50 -5.09 15.69
C ARG A 72 -3.91 -5.54 16.04
N PRO A 73 -4.13 -6.51 16.96
CA PRO A 73 -5.46 -6.97 17.35
C PRO A 73 -6.20 -5.96 18.24
N GLU A 74 -6.31 -4.72 17.77
CA GLU A 74 -6.98 -3.59 18.39
C GLU A 74 -7.89 -2.91 17.36
N LYS A 75 -8.94 -2.27 17.89
CA LYS A 75 -9.87 -1.45 17.10
C LYS A 75 -9.17 -0.18 16.60
N GLY A 76 -9.74 0.46 15.58
CA GLY A 76 -9.19 1.70 15.04
C GLY A 76 -8.57 1.58 13.65
N PRO A 77 -8.15 2.72 13.08
CA PRO A 77 -7.68 2.79 11.70
C PRO A 77 -6.29 2.16 11.54
N MET A 78 -5.90 1.95 10.29
CA MET A 78 -4.57 1.51 9.91
C MET A 78 -4.16 2.21 8.62
N GLN A 79 -2.86 2.43 8.42
CA GLN A 79 -2.37 3.13 7.23
C GLN A 79 -2.39 2.24 5.99
N THR A 80 -2.57 2.85 4.83
CA THR A 80 -2.52 2.16 3.52
C THR A 80 -1.09 1.78 3.09
N ALA A 81 -0.11 2.59 3.46
CA ALA A 81 1.32 2.35 3.23
C ALA A 81 2.13 2.96 4.38
N SER A 82 2.92 2.15 5.10
CA SER A 82 3.73 2.59 6.23
C SER A 82 5.24 2.53 5.98
N GLY A 83 5.65 2.05 4.80
CA GLY A 83 7.05 2.00 4.41
C GLY A 83 7.59 3.33 3.88
N THR A 84 8.82 3.31 3.37
CA THR A 84 9.44 4.45 2.69
C THR A 84 8.58 4.89 1.50
N ARG A 85 8.26 6.18 1.43
CA ARG A 85 7.40 6.75 0.38
C ARG A 85 8.22 7.62 -0.56
N GLY A 86 8.82 6.99 -1.55
CA GLY A 86 9.50 7.73 -2.60
C GLY A 86 9.90 6.94 -3.82
N ALA A 87 10.47 7.68 -4.76
CA ALA A 87 10.65 7.27 -6.15
C ALA A 87 12.10 6.92 -6.51
N ARG A 88 13.06 7.11 -5.60
CA ARG A 88 14.48 6.88 -5.91
C ARG A 88 15.22 6.29 -4.72
N SER A 89 15.31 4.96 -4.71
CA SER A 89 16.34 4.27 -3.93
C SER A 89 17.73 4.61 -4.48
N TYR A 90 18.67 4.83 -3.57
CA TYR A 90 20.06 5.11 -3.88
C TYR A 90 20.96 4.49 -2.82
N ASP A 91 21.80 3.55 -3.24
CA ASP A 91 22.71 2.84 -2.34
C ASP A 91 24.04 3.58 -2.15
N THR A 92 24.76 3.17 -1.11
CA THR A 92 26.07 3.71 -0.75
C THR A 92 27.14 3.48 -1.82
N TYR A 93 27.07 2.40 -2.59
CA TYR A 93 28.03 2.13 -3.65
C TYR A 93 27.90 3.13 -4.81
N SER A 94 26.66 3.38 -5.24
CA SER A 94 26.33 4.39 -6.25
C SER A 94 26.73 5.78 -5.77
N LEU A 95 26.47 6.08 -4.49
CA LEU A 95 26.89 7.34 -3.85
C LEU A 95 28.40 7.53 -3.90
N ASP A 96 29.18 6.51 -3.52
CA ASP A 96 30.65 6.58 -3.52
C ASP A 96 31.21 6.71 -4.94
N SER A 97 30.60 6.02 -5.91
CA SER A 97 30.93 6.13 -7.33
C SER A 97 30.68 7.55 -7.86
N ASP A 98 29.51 8.12 -7.58
CA ASP A 98 29.15 9.46 -8.04
C ASP A 98 29.98 10.54 -7.34
N MET A 99 30.32 10.36 -6.05
CA MET A 99 31.27 11.23 -5.35
C MET A 99 32.66 11.19 -6.00
N SER A 100 33.15 10.00 -6.36
CA SER A 100 34.45 9.82 -7.03
C SER A 100 34.44 10.41 -8.43
N PHE A 101 33.35 10.23 -9.19
CA PHE A 101 33.18 10.81 -10.52
C PHE A 101 33.11 12.34 -10.45
N ALA A 102 32.31 12.92 -9.54
CA ALA A 102 32.21 14.36 -9.37
C ALA A 102 33.57 15.01 -9.09
N ARG A 103 34.43 14.35 -8.31
CA ARG A 103 35.82 14.78 -8.06
C ARG A 103 36.70 14.72 -9.31
N SER A 104 36.48 13.77 -10.21
CA SER A 104 37.29 13.64 -11.44
C SER A 104 37.05 14.76 -12.46
N ILE A 105 35.98 15.53 -12.31
CA ILE A 105 35.61 16.67 -13.19
C ILE A 105 36.27 17.99 -12.67
N ASP A 106 37.32 17.85 -11.84
CA ASP A 106 37.99 18.85 -10.98
C ASP A 106 38.44 20.15 -11.66
N ASP A 107 38.47 20.24 -12.99
CA ASP A 107 39.01 21.40 -13.70
C ASP A 107 38.14 22.68 -13.59
N THR A 108 36.88 22.55 -13.15
CA THR A 108 35.90 23.67 -13.14
C THR A 108 35.21 23.91 -11.79
N VAL A 109 35.46 23.08 -10.79
CA VAL A 109 34.78 23.13 -9.50
C VAL A 109 35.69 23.80 -8.46
N ASP A 110 35.16 24.80 -7.75
CA ASP A 110 35.90 25.51 -6.69
C ASP A 110 36.41 24.51 -5.63
N VAL A 111 37.69 24.63 -5.25
CA VAL A 111 38.37 23.76 -4.27
C VAL A 111 37.60 23.68 -2.94
N ASN A 112 36.91 24.75 -2.54
CA ASN A 112 36.09 24.77 -1.34
C ASN A 112 34.84 23.89 -1.46
N LEU A 113 34.28 23.71 -2.67
CA LEU A 113 33.15 22.82 -2.90
C LEU A 113 33.60 21.35 -2.86
N ASN A 114 34.77 21.03 -3.41
CA ASN A 114 35.33 19.68 -3.34
C ASN A 114 35.54 19.22 -1.88
N ALA A 115 36.00 20.14 -1.01
CA ALA A 115 36.15 19.90 0.42
C ALA A 115 34.83 19.62 1.18
N THR A 116 33.65 19.88 0.59
CA THR A 116 32.35 19.58 1.23
C THR A 116 31.92 18.11 1.09
N VAL A 117 32.55 17.34 0.20
CA VAL A 117 32.25 15.91 0.03
C VAL A 117 33.05 15.10 1.05
N PRO A 118 32.42 14.47 2.07
CA PRO A 118 33.14 13.81 3.17
C PRO A 118 34.11 12.74 2.66
N GLU A 119 35.38 12.84 3.04
CA GLU A 119 36.45 11.92 2.60
C GLU A 119 36.56 10.66 3.45
N VAL A 120 36.15 10.74 4.72
CA VAL A 120 36.29 9.64 5.69
C VAL A 120 34.91 9.20 6.14
N ARG A 121 34.60 7.91 5.94
CA ARG A 121 33.46 7.24 6.58
C ARG A 121 33.84 6.96 8.04
N ASP A 122 32.91 7.16 8.96
CA ASP A 122 33.12 6.82 10.37
C ASP A 122 33.44 5.33 10.52
N SER A 123 34.65 5.02 10.99
CA SER A 123 35.10 3.64 11.21
C SER A 123 34.41 2.93 12.37
N ALA A 124 33.65 3.64 13.21
CA ALA A 124 32.97 3.09 14.37
C ALA A 124 31.77 2.17 14.00
N ILE A 125 31.24 2.29 12.77
CA ILE A 125 30.10 1.49 12.30
C ILE A 125 30.51 0.72 11.04
N TYR A 126 30.49 -0.62 11.13
CA TYR A 126 30.64 -1.47 9.96
C TYR A 126 29.31 -1.54 9.20
N ILE A 127 29.24 -0.85 8.06
CA ILE A 127 28.07 -0.83 7.18
C ILE A 127 28.26 -1.89 6.09
N ASN A 128 27.50 -2.99 6.14
CA ASN A 128 27.49 -3.98 5.07
C ASN A 128 26.70 -3.47 3.85
N TYR A 129 25.54 -2.88 4.09
CA TYR A 129 24.70 -2.27 3.07
C TYR A 129 23.92 -1.11 3.68
N ALA A 130 23.80 -0.02 2.94
CA ALA A 130 22.89 1.07 3.25
C ALA A 130 22.35 1.68 1.96
N ALA A 131 21.08 2.05 1.99
CA ALA A 131 20.40 2.77 0.93
C ALA A 131 19.50 3.86 1.50
N PHE A 132 19.32 4.90 0.72
CA PHE A 132 18.57 6.10 1.07
C PHE A 132 17.52 6.36 0.00
N ASN A 133 16.46 7.05 0.40
CA ASN A 133 15.49 7.58 -0.55
C ASN A 133 15.89 9.00 -0.91
N LEU A 134 16.27 9.23 -2.18
CA LEU A 134 16.64 10.56 -2.67
C LEU A 134 15.44 11.40 -3.11
N ARG A 135 14.27 10.78 -3.30
CA ARG A 135 13.07 11.46 -3.79
C ARG A 135 11.87 11.07 -2.95
N ASP A 136 11.76 11.73 -1.80
CA ASP A 136 10.59 11.65 -0.94
C ASP A 136 9.36 12.26 -1.63
N GLN A 137 8.21 11.64 -1.42
CA GLN A 137 6.94 12.20 -1.83
C GLN A 137 6.54 13.34 -0.90
N ILE A 138 6.21 14.50 -1.46
CA ILE A 138 5.76 15.67 -0.72
C ILE A 138 4.40 16.09 -1.28
N GLY A 139 3.45 16.38 -0.38
CA GLY A 139 2.13 16.87 -0.77
C GLY A 139 2.19 18.29 -1.34
N LYS A 140 1.24 18.65 -2.22
CA LYS A 140 1.23 19.93 -2.96
C LYS A 140 1.36 21.20 -2.10
N SER A 141 0.88 21.16 -0.86
CA SER A 141 0.86 22.30 0.06
C SER A 141 1.60 22.00 1.37
N ASP A 142 2.53 21.05 1.36
CA ASP A 142 3.29 20.66 2.55
C ASP A 142 4.80 20.69 2.30
N THR A 143 5.56 20.70 3.39
CA THR A 143 7.02 20.58 3.40
C THR A 143 7.48 19.27 4.05
N THR A 144 6.58 18.57 4.75
CA THR A 144 6.84 17.31 5.41
C THR A 144 6.67 16.16 4.42
N PRO A 145 7.72 15.33 4.21
CA PRO A 145 7.60 14.09 3.44
C PRO A 145 6.46 13.20 3.91
N LEU A 146 5.70 12.62 2.98
CA LEU A 146 4.55 11.77 3.29
C LEU A 146 4.94 10.52 4.08
N GLN A 147 6.20 10.06 3.99
CA GLN A 147 6.70 8.94 4.80
C GLN A 147 6.67 9.20 6.31
N PHE A 148 6.62 10.47 6.72
CA PHE A 148 6.50 10.86 8.13
C PHE A 148 5.06 11.20 8.54
N LYS A 149 4.10 10.99 7.65
CA LYS A 149 2.69 11.29 7.88
C LYS A 149 1.87 10.02 7.98
N TYR A 150 0.88 10.08 8.87
CA TYR A 150 -0.11 9.03 8.97
C TYR A 150 -1.22 9.26 7.94
N GLU A 151 -1.42 8.30 7.05
CA GLU A 151 -2.56 8.29 6.12
C GLU A 151 -3.38 7.01 6.29
N ALA A 152 -4.57 7.17 6.88
CA ALA A 152 -5.47 6.05 7.12
C ALA A 152 -6.07 5.51 5.82
N ALA A 153 -6.34 4.21 5.80
CA ALA A 153 -7.27 3.62 4.84
C ALA A 153 -8.71 4.08 5.11
N ASP A 154 -9.58 3.94 4.12
CA ASP A 154 -11.02 4.20 4.27
C ASP A 154 -11.69 3.14 5.16
N CYS A 155 -11.19 1.91 5.09
CA CYS A 155 -11.69 0.76 5.84
C CYS A 155 -10.52 -0.15 6.23
N ARG A 156 -10.60 -0.74 7.42
CA ARG A 156 -9.70 -1.80 7.86
C ARG A 156 -10.48 -3.09 8.05
N ILE A 157 -9.91 -4.22 7.67
CA ILE A 157 -10.43 -5.56 7.97
C ILE A 157 -9.35 -6.40 8.69
N TYR A 158 -9.76 -7.43 9.42
CA TYR A 158 -8.82 -8.38 10.00
C TYR A 158 -8.52 -9.52 9.03
N TYR A 159 -7.29 -10.02 9.11
CA TYR A 159 -7.04 -11.37 8.64
C TYR A 159 -7.78 -12.36 9.55
N THR A 160 -8.38 -13.35 8.91
CA THR A 160 -9.02 -14.50 9.55
C THR A 160 -8.34 -15.75 8.99
N VAL A 161 -8.48 -16.88 9.69
CA VAL A 161 -7.98 -18.18 9.18
C VAL A 161 -8.58 -18.48 7.80
N ALA A 162 -9.85 -18.10 7.59
CA ALA A 162 -10.56 -18.31 6.33
C ALA A 162 -10.06 -17.46 5.15
N ASN A 163 -9.42 -16.30 5.39
CA ASN A 163 -9.02 -15.39 4.32
C ASN A 163 -7.50 -15.20 4.17
N ILE A 164 -6.69 -15.53 5.18
CA ILE A 164 -5.24 -15.27 5.14
C ILE A 164 -4.51 -16.12 4.11
N TYR A 165 -4.96 -17.36 3.85
CA TYR A 165 -4.42 -18.23 2.80
C TYR A 165 -5.37 -18.43 1.62
N ASN A 166 -6.52 -17.75 1.61
CA ASN A 166 -7.51 -17.83 0.54
C ASN A 166 -7.74 -16.44 -0.05
N MET A 167 -6.96 -16.12 -1.08
CA MET A 167 -7.00 -14.81 -1.73
C MET A 167 -8.37 -14.50 -2.35
N THR A 168 -9.05 -15.50 -2.90
CA THR A 168 -10.43 -15.35 -3.41
C THR A 168 -11.35 -14.88 -2.30
N ARG A 169 -11.27 -15.53 -1.13
CA ARG A 169 -12.07 -15.15 0.02
C ARG A 169 -11.74 -13.75 0.53
N LEU A 170 -10.45 -13.41 0.62
CA LEU A 170 -10.01 -12.06 1.00
C LEU A 170 -10.60 -10.99 0.07
N TRP A 171 -10.57 -11.19 -1.24
CA TRP A 171 -11.16 -10.23 -2.20
C TRP A 171 -12.68 -10.12 -2.09
N HIS A 172 -13.38 -11.21 -1.76
CA HIS A 172 -14.82 -11.15 -1.45
C HIS A 172 -15.09 -10.30 -0.19
N ASP A 173 -14.33 -10.52 0.88
CA ASP A 173 -14.46 -9.74 2.13
C ASP A 173 -14.18 -8.24 1.86
N VAL A 174 -13.15 -7.93 1.07
CA VAL A 174 -12.76 -6.57 0.69
C VAL A 174 -13.83 -5.88 -0.16
N SER A 175 -14.33 -6.57 -1.19
CA SER A 175 -15.39 -6.05 -2.05
C SER A 175 -16.66 -5.76 -1.25
N ALA A 176 -17.05 -6.67 -0.36
CA ALA A 176 -18.19 -6.49 0.51
C ALA A 176 -18.02 -5.27 1.42
N ALA A 177 -16.86 -5.12 2.07
CA ALA A 177 -16.57 -4.00 2.96
C ALA A 177 -16.50 -2.64 2.23
N ALA A 178 -15.97 -2.63 1.00
CA ALA A 178 -15.79 -1.40 0.23
C ALA A 178 -17.09 -0.89 -0.44
N PHE A 179 -17.94 -1.80 -0.89
CA PHE A 179 -19.07 -1.47 -1.78
C PHE A 179 -20.45 -1.85 -1.25
N VAL A 180 -20.56 -2.80 -0.32
CA VAL A 180 -21.86 -3.36 0.11
C VAL A 180 -22.20 -2.96 1.54
N ASP A 181 -21.34 -3.31 2.49
CA ASP A 181 -21.59 -3.13 3.93
C ASP A 181 -20.33 -2.63 4.65
N SER A 182 -20.30 -1.34 4.95
CA SER A 182 -19.19 -0.71 5.69
C SER A 182 -19.11 -1.14 7.16
N SER A 183 -20.14 -1.81 7.71
CA SER A 183 -20.08 -2.40 9.06
C SER A 183 -19.14 -3.61 9.15
N LEU A 184 -18.66 -4.12 8.00
CA LEU A 184 -17.62 -5.15 7.94
C LEU A 184 -16.22 -4.60 8.26
N CYS A 185 -16.05 -3.28 8.22
CA CYS A 185 -14.82 -2.65 8.66
C CYS A 185 -14.67 -2.81 10.18
N VAL A 186 -13.43 -2.94 10.64
CA VAL A 186 -13.10 -2.94 12.07
C VAL A 186 -13.70 -1.72 12.75
N ASP A 187 -14.34 -1.92 13.89
CA ASP A 187 -14.94 -0.85 14.69
C ASP A 187 -13.97 0.34 14.85
N GLY A 188 -14.47 1.54 14.51
CA GLY A 188 -13.71 2.77 14.63
C GLY A 188 -12.54 2.90 13.65
N SER A 189 -12.49 2.11 12.58
CA SER A 189 -11.43 2.20 11.56
C SER A 189 -11.72 3.16 10.41
N THR A 190 -12.97 3.62 10.27
CA THR A 190 -13.42 4.45 9.15
C THR A 190 -13.43 5.95 9.51
N GLY A 191 -13.42 6.83 8.50
CA GLY A 191 -13.54 8.27 8.67
C GLY A 191 -12.21 9.03 8.88
N TYR A 192 -11.07 8.35 8.89
CA TYR A 192 -9.74 8.96 9.07
C TYR A 192 -9.01 9.28 7.76
N SER A 193 -9.43 8.68 6.64
CA SER A 193 -8.85 8.90 5.31
C SER A 193 -9.01 10.35 4.88
N GLN A 194 -7.94 11.02 4.46
CA GLN A 194 -7.97 12.42 4.03
C GLN A 194 -8.38 12.59 2.56
N ALA A 195 -8.20 11.57 1.73
CA ALA A 195 -8.44 11.68 0.29
C ALA A 195 -9.93 11.62 -0.06
N ASN A 196 -10.70 10.79 0.67
CA ASN A 196 -12.12 10.52 0.37
C ASN A 196 -13.09 11.13 1.41
N ASN A 197 -12.60 11.86 2.41
CA ASN A 197 -13.43 12.48 3.46
C ASN A 197 -13.27 14.00 3.44
N THR A 198 -14.39 14.73 3.41
CA THR A 198 -14.41 16.18 3.48
C THR A 198 -14.05 16.73 4.86
N ASN A 199 -14.21 15.93 5.92
CA ASN A 199 -13.82 16.26 7.30
C ASN A 199 -13.18 15.04 7.98
N PRO A 200 -11.92 14.71 7.65
CA PRO A 200 -11.24 13.54 8.21
C PRO A 200 -11.03 13.68 9.73
N ILE A 201 -11.28 12.59 10.45
CA ILE A 201 -10.93 12.48 11.86
C ILE A 201 -9.40 12.50 11.97
N ALA A 202 -8.88 13.24 12.94
CA ALA A 202 -7.44 13.30 13.18
C ALA A 202 -6.86 11.89 13.43
N PRO A 203 -5.66 11.58 12.91
CA PRO A 203 -4.99 10.32 13.17
C PRO A 203 -4.89 10.01 14.68
N PRO A 204 -4.99 8.74 15.07
CA PRO A 204 -4.73 8.35 16.45
C PRO A 204 -3.34 8.82 16.88
N LYS A 205 -3.21 9.29 18.13
CA LYS A 205 -1.90 9.61 18.69
C LYS A 205 -1.08 8.32 18.80
N PRO A 206 0.22 8.36 18.46
CA PRO A 206 1.10 7.21 18.70
C PRO A 206 1.06 6.81 20.17
N ASP A 207 0.69 5.57 20.46
CA ASP A 207 0.69 4.99 21.80
C ASP A 207 1.83 3.98 21.89
N THR A 208 2.78 4.23 22.79
CA THR A 208 3.92 3.34 23.05
C THR A 208 3.49 2.19 23.95
N ARG A 209 2.67 1.30 23.42
CA ARG A 209 2.33 0.05 24.11
C ARG A 209 3.38 -1.02 23.81
N PRO A 210 3.95 -1.68 24.83
CA PRO A 210 4.74 -2.88 24.60
C PRO A 210 3.86 -3.94 23.93
N ALA A 211 4.44 -4.72 23.00
CA ALA A 211 3.74 -5.83 22.39
C ALA A 211 3.44 -6.88 23.46
N VAL A 212 2.19 -6.93 23.95
CA VAL A 212 1.75 -7.97 24.89
C VAL A 212 1.43 -9.22 24.06
N LEU A 213 2.42 -10.09 23.86
CA LEU A 213 2.19 -11.41 23.30
C LEU A 213 1.56 -12.30 24.41
N SER A 214 0.26 -12.20 24.61
CA SER A 214 -0.45 -13.12 25.49
C SER A 214 -0.66 -14.43 24.74
N LEU A 215 0.17 -15.43 25.02
CA LEU A 215 -0.05 -16.81 24.53
C LEU A 215 -1.24 -17.50 25.23
N ASN A 216 -1.78 -16.87 26.28
CA ASN A 216 -2.95 -17.33 27.04
C ASN A 216 -4.26 -16.69 26.55
N THR A 217 -4.36 -16.32 25.27
CA THR A 217 -5.68 -16.00 24.72
C THR A 217 -6.46 -17.30 24.52
N THR A 218 -7.51 -17.48 25.30
CA THR A 218 -8.52 -18.53 25.07
C THR A 218 -9.30 -18.33 23.76
N ALA A 219 -8.92 -17.34 22.95
CA ALA A 219 -9.47 -17.03 21.63
C ALA A 219 -8.75 -17.76 20.49
N VAL A 220 -7.63 -18.45 20.75
CA VAL A 220 -6.97 -19.32 19.76
C VAL A 220 -7.32 -20.77 20.07
N GLU A 221 -8.59 -21.13 19.90
CA GLU A 221 -8.89 -22.53 19.61
C GLU A 221 -8.31 -22.79 18.21
N GLN A 222 -7.54 -23.87 18.04
CA GLN A 222 -7.07 -24.25 16.71
C GLN A 222 -8.30 -24.53 15.85
N VAL A 223 -8.67 -23.55 15.02
CA VAL A 223 -9.79 -23.67 14.09
C VAL A 223 -9.39 -24.79 13.12
N LYS A 224 -10.17 -25.88 13.11
CA LYS A 224 -10.05 -26.88 12.05
C LYS A 224 -10.31 -26.17 10.73
N TRP A 225 -9.43 -26.38 9.76
CA TRP A 225 -9.62 -25.94 8.40
C TRP A 225 -11.00 -26.38 7.91
N ASP A 226 -11.87 -25.41 7.64
CA ASP A 226 -13.18 -25.65 7.07
C ASP A 226 -13.05 -25.45 5.56
N ASP A 227 -13.23 -26.54 4.81
CA ASP A 227 -13.14 -26.53 3.34
C ASP A 227 -14.43 -25.95 2.69
N ASP A 228 -15.42 -25.58 3.51
CA ASP A 228 -16.71 -25.06 3.05
C ASP A 228 -16.68 -23.54 2.85
N ASN A 229 -16.80 -23.12 1.59
CA ASN A 229 -16.85 -21.71 1.15
C ASN A 229 -18.14 -20.95 1.56
N SER A 230 -19.05 -21.55 2.34
CA SER A 230 -20.32 -20.92 2.72
C SER A 230 -20.23 -19.92 3.87
N ASP A 231 -19.15 -19.97 4.66
CA ASP A 231 -19.02 -19.21 5.91
C ASP A 231 -18.47 -17.81 5.67
N SER A 232 -19.19 -17.03 4.86
CA SER A 232 -18.94 -15.61 4.58
C SER A 232 -18.98 -14.74 5.86
N LEU A 233 -18.41 -13.52 5.83
CA LEU A 233 -18.61 -12.55 6.93
C LEU A 233 -20.10 -12.26 7.21
N PHE A 234 -20.99 -12.59 6.28
CA PHE A 234 -22.45 -12.55 6.46
C PHE A 234 -22.99 -13.69 7.35
N ALA A 235 -22.31 -14.83 7.44
CA ALA A 235 -22.74 -15.98 8.25
C ALA A 235 -22.52 -15.76 9.75
N GLY A 236 -21.56 -14.91 10.14
CA GLY A 236 -21.27 -14.59 11.54
C GLY A 236 -22.33 -13.77 12.27
N LYS A 237 -23.35 -13.23 11.57
CA LYS A 237 -24.46 -12.46 12.17
C LYS A 237 -25.63 -13.34 12.63
N SER A 238 -25.70 -14.64 12.28
CA SER A 238 -26.89 -15.47 12.56
C SER A 238 -26.74 -16.56 13.62
N SER A 239 -25.55 -16.84 14.15
CA SER A 239 -25.36 -17.90 15.15
C SER A 239 -25.32 -17.34 16.58
N THR A 240 -26.50 -17.06 17.14
CA THR A 240 -26.69 -17.14 18.59
C THR A 240 -26.43 -18.59 19.02
N GLY A 241 -25.31 -18.81 19.69
CA GLY A 241 -24.81 -20.14 20.02
C GLY A 241 -25.82 -21.01 20.77
N THR A 242 -25.98 -22.25 20.29
CA THR A 242 -26.43 -23.37 21.12
C THR A 242 -25.57 -24.60 20.79
N ARG A 243 -24.98 -25.18 21.83
CA ARG A 243 -24.20 -26.43 21.78
C ARG A 243 -25.14 -27.63 21.58
N ASN A 244 -24.82 -28.53 20.64
CA ASN A 244 -24.63 -29.99 20.87
C ASN A 244 -24.83 -30.85 19.60
N ASN A 245 -23.91 -31.83 19.45
CA ASN A 245 -23.97 -33.15 18.80
C ASN A 245 -24.23 -33.32 17.28
N SER A 246 -23.26 -33.97 16.62
CA SER A 246 -23.29 -34.61 15.27
C SER A 246 -24.32 -35.80 15.19
N PRO A 247 -24.54 -36.51 14.04
CA PRO A 247 -23.97 -36.42 12.66
C PRO A 247 -24.99 -36.48 11.46
N LEU A 248 -24.54 -36.06 10.25
CA LEU A 248 -24.91 -36.31 8.80
C LEU A 248 -26.15 -37.16 8.39
N PRO A 249 -26.71 -37.17 7.12
CA PRO A 249 -26.30 -36.57 5.82
C PRO A 249 -27.44 -36.00 4.90
N GLY A 250 -27.11 -35.37 3.73
CA GLY A 250 -27.98 -35.45 2.52
C GLY A 250 -28.10 -34.25 1.55
N LEU A 251 -27.37 -34.32 0.42
CA LEU A 251 -27.76 -33.99 -0.97
C LEU A 251 -28.64 -32.75 -1.29
N ARG A 252 -28.15 -31.87 -2.17
CA ARG A 252 -28.57 -31.80 -3.60
C ARG A 252 -27.73 -30.82 -4.44
N LYS A 253 -27.52 -31.24 -5.69
CA LYS A 253 -26.85 -30.57 -6.81
C LYS A 253 -27.55 -29.27 -7.22
N GLY A 254 -26.77 -28.27 -7.60
CA GLY A 254 -27.20 -27.12 -8.42
C GLY A 254 -26.00 -26.48 -9.11
N HIS A 255 -25.87 -26.71 -10.41
CA HIS A 255 -25.03 -25.93 -11.31
C HIS A 255 -25.25 -24.42 -11.11
N TRP A 256 -24.24 -23.57 -11.33
CA TRP A 256 -24.25 -22.47 -12.30
C TRP A 256 -22.88 -21.78 -12.31
N TRP A 257 -22.09 -22.09 -13.34
CA TRP A 257 -21.00 -21.24 -13.81
C TRP A 257 -21.59 -19.92 -14.32
N ARG A 258 -20.98 -18.77 -13.99
CA ARG A 258 -20.82 -17.65 -14.95
C ARG A 258 -19.82 -16.58 -14.46
N ARG A 259 -18.66 -16.63 -15.12
CA ARG A 259 -17.83 -15.54 -15.67
C ARG A 259 -17.38 -14.44 -14.71
N VAL A 260 -16.14 -14.61 -14.26
CA VAL A 260 -15.21 -13.53 -13.96
C VAL A 260 -14.58 -13.09 -15.29
N PHE A 261 -14.75 -11.82 -15.63
CA PHE A 261 -13.78 -10.98 -16.33
C PHE A 261 -13.75 -9.65 -15.59
#